data_AF-A0A0R2DCH4-F1
#
_entry.id   AF-A0A0R2DCH4-F1
#
_cell.length_a   1.000
_cell.length_b   1.000
_cell.length_c   1.000
_cell.angle_alpha   90.00
_cell.angle_beta   90.00
_cell.angle_gamma   90.00
#
_symmetry.space_group_name_H-M   'P 1'
#
loop_
_entity.id
_entity.type
_entity.pdbx_description
1 polymer ?
#
loop_
_entity_poly.entity_id
_entity_poly.type
_entity_poly.pdbx_seq_one_letter_code
_entity_poly.pdbx_strand_id
1 'polypeptide(L)'
;MRGNFVYLSLEPVTNMIYSLGISPADFLNGIPAIPNQLLLLNEESGSDVEINPHTRFQTVTGQAQIRRYLLAKHERPVKWVDYTHSDDLDFLLPSEIAELLYLAHMETHIRTPFYAKLQNQFAFLTLRDGFYKTYYRELGDFNHVLEVSLKRHLRSMHNNRWVFARPLAISDVPHEILLQLTQGLMDGVIVAFDQLVERRRVYVIPVRAVDHPERQATWYSQDEVYADSREVASLRYDLTSREWALSIHDNEVFSDVADLI
;
A
#
# COMPACT_ATOMS: atom_id res chain seq x y z
N MET A 1 0.10 12.23 -10.27
CA MET A 1 1.05 11.65 -11.24
C MET A 1 0.30 10.82 -12.29
N ARG A 2 0.67 10.87 -13.58
CA ARG A 2 0.11 9.99 -14.63
C ARG A 2 1.12 8.89 -14.92
N GLY A 3 0.68 7.63 -14.93
CA GLY A 3 1.54 6.46 -15.12
C GLY A 3 0.87 5.22 -14.52
N ASN A 4 1.19 4.04 -15.05
CA ASN A 4 0.74 2.76 -14.50
C ASN A 4 1.96 2.07 -13.89
N PHE A 5 2.23 2.32 -12.62
CA PHE A 5 3.31 1.69 -11.87
C PHE A 5 2.93 1.56 -10.40
N VAL A 6 3.68 0.72 -9.68
CA VAL A 6 3.59 0.58 -8.22
C VAL A 6 4.94 0.92 -7.65
N TYR A 7 5.00 1.87 -6.72
CA TYR A 7 6.19 2.19 -5.94
C TYR A 7 5.98 1.79 -4.49
N LEU A 8 6.99 1.19 -3.86
CA LEU A 8 6.96 0.69 -2.48
C LEU A 8 8.30 0.93 -1.79
N SER A 9 8.27 1.35 -0.54
CA SER A 9 9.39 1.30 0.39
C SER A 9 8.90 0.74 1.73
N LEU A 10 9.73 -0.10 2.35
CA LEU A 10 9.44 -0.77 3.61
C LEU A 10 10.37 -0.22 4.70
N GLU A 11 9.77 0.28 5.79
CA GLU A 11 10.47 0.53 7.05
C GLU A 11 10.23 -0.66 7.99
N PRO A 12 11.19 -1.58 8.14
CA PRO A 12 11.00 -2.86 8.81
C PRO A 12 10.80 -2.72 10.32
N VAL A 13 11.39 -1.69 10.94
CA VAL A 13 11.31 -1.50 12.41
C VAL A 13 9.88 -1.21 12.84
N THR A 14 9.10 -0.57 11.97
CA THR A 14 7.74 -0.11 12.27
C THR A 14 6.67 -0.82 11.44
N ASN A 15 7.06 -1.81 10.63
CA ASN A 15 6.19 -2.48 9.65
C ASN A 15 5.37 -1.47 8.82
N MET A 16 6.04 -0.41 8.38
CA MET A 16 5.41 0.67 7.65
C MET A 16 5.74 0.55 6.17
N ILE A 17 4.70 0.53 5.35
CA ILE A 17 4.80 0.59 3.89
C ILE A 17 4.48 2.01 3.44
N TYR A 18 5.44 2.61 2.77
CA TYR A 18 5.26 3.84 2.03
C TYR A 18 5.05 3.48 0.55
N SER A 19 3.92 3.88 -0.03
CA SER A 19 3.52 3.38 -1.36
C SER A 19 2.86 4.42 -2.25
N LEU A 20 3.00 4.21 -3.56
CA LEU A 20 2.24 4.89 -4.60
C LEU A 20 1.75 3.85 -5.61
N GLY A 21 0.51 3.99 -6.08
CA GLY A 21 -0.11 3.02 -6.99
C GLY A 21 -0.85 1.89 -6.28
N ILE A 22 -0.68 1.67 -4.97
CA ILE A 22 -1.58 0.83 -4.17
C ILE A 22 -2.77 1.66 -3.72
N SER A 23 -3.98 1.29 -4.12
CA SER A 23 -5.20 2.03 -3.80
C SER A 23 -5.90 1.50 -2.54
N PRO A 24 -6.80 2.29 -1.92
CA PRO A 24 -7.66 1.80 -0.83
C PRO A 24 -8.48 0.56 -1.20
N ALA A 25 -8.81 0.39 -2.49
CA ALA A 25 -9.48 -0.81 -2.98
C ALA A 25 -8.58 -2.04 -2.97
N ASP A 26 -7.28 -1.89 -3.25
CA ASP A 26 -6.33 -3.02 -3.14
C ASP A 26 -6.13 -3.41 -1.69
N PHE A 27 -6.00 -2.40 -0.81
CA PHE A 27 -5.93 -2.61 0.64
C PHE A 27 -7.13 -3.41 1.14
N LEU A 28 -8.36 -2.94 0.88
CA LEU A 28 -9.59 -3.59 1.36
C LEU A 28 -9.82 -5.00 0.81
N ASN A 29 -9.31 -5.29 -0.39
CA ASN A 29 -9.43 -6.62 -0.99
C ASN A 29 -8.23 -7.52 -0.64
N GLY A 30 -7.17 -6.97 -0.05
CA GLY A 30 -5.94 -7.67 0.30
C GLY A 30 -5.77 -7.98 1.78
N ILE A 31 -6.39 -7.21 2.68
CA ILE A 31 -6.31 -7.48 4.13
C ILE A 31 -7.11 -8.73 4.54
N PRO A 32 -6.68 -9.45 5.59
CA PRO A 32 -7.33 -10.68 6.03
C PRO A 32 -8.77 -10.47 6.52
N ALA A 33 -9.04 -9.32 7.15
CA ALA A 33 -10.37 -8.96 7.63
C ALA A 33 -10.56 -7.45 7.56
N ILE A 34 -11.74 -7.01 7.08
CA ILE A 34 -12.11 -5.59 7.14
C ILE A 34 -12.39 -5.23 8.61
N PRO A 35 -11.77 -4.16 9.14
CA PRO A 35 -12.05 -3.70 10.48
C PRO A 35 -13.53 -3.39 10.66
N ASN A 36 -14.05 -3.59 11.87
CA ASN A 36 -15.43 -3.23 12.17
C ASN A 36 -15.56 -1.79 12.66
N GLN A 37 -14.47 -1.16 13.09
CA GLN A 37 -14.48 0.22 13.57
C GLN A 37 -13.20 0.95 13.16
N LEU A 38 -13.36 2.18 12.70
CA LEU A 38 -12.28 3.11 12.38
C LEU A 38 -12.39 4.35 13.25
N LEU A 39 -11.26 4.77 13.82
CA LEU A 39 -11.05 6.08 14.41
C LEU A 39 -10.45 7.01 13.35
N LEU A 40 -11.18 8.05 12.95
CA LEU A 40 -10.72 9.01 11.97
C LEU A 40 -9.80 10.03 12.63
N LEU A 41 -8.62 10.21 12.03
CA LEU A 41 -7.58 11.12 12.52
C LEU A 41 -7.68 12.52 11.95
N ASN A 42 -8.52 12.72 10.93
CA ASN A 42 -8.82 13.99 10.32
C ASN A 42 -10.35 14.19 10.28
N GLU A 43 -10.79 15.44 10.32
CA GLU A 43 -12.21 15.75 10.22
C GLU A 43 -12.74 15.45 8.82
N GLU A 44 -13.80 14.66 8.78
CA GLU A 44 -14.63 14.39 7.62
C GLU A 44 -16.00 15.05 7.77
N SER A 45 -16.57 15.41 6.63
CA SER A 45 -17.93 15.95 6.55
C SER A 45 -18.84 14.85 6.02
N GLY A 46 -19.75 14.32 6.84
CA GLY A 46 -20.66 13.25 6.43
C GLY A 46 -21.70 12.91 7.49
N SER A 47 -22.78 12.22 7.08
CA SER A 47 -23.87 11.78 7.97
C SER A 47 -23.56 10.50 8.76
N ASP A 48 -22.58 9.73 8.30
CA ASP A 48 -22.30 8.37 8.81
C ASP A 48 -21.13 8.34 9.81
N VAL A 49 -20.71 9.53 10.29
CA VAL A 49 -19.64 9.66 11.28
C VAL A 49 -20.23 9.97 12.65
N GLU A 50 -19.76 9.26 13.67
CA GLU A 50 -20.09 9.53 15.07
C GLU A 50 -18.90 10.23 15.72
N ILE A 51 -19.11 10.99 16.80
CA ILE A 51 -18.03 11.62 17.55
C ILE A 51 -17.93 10.95 18.90
N ASN A 52 -16.77 10.35 19.21
CA ASN A 52 -16.53 9.80 20.54
C ASN A 52 -16.41 10.95 21.56
N PRO A 53 -17.15 10.92 22.69
CA PRO A 53 -17.22 12.04 23.62
C PRO A 53 -15.92 12.29 24.41
N HIS A 54 -15.12 11.24 24.64
CA HIS A 54 -13.87 11.32 25.39
C HIS A 54 -12.72 11.87 24.53
N THR A 55 -12.50 11.24 23.39
CA THR A 55 -11.38 11.55 22.49
C THR A 55 -11.66 12.70 21.53
N ARG A 56 -12.95 12.99 21.28
CA ARG A 56 -13.45 13.96 20.28
C ARG A 56 -13.12 13.61 18.82
N PHE A 57 -12.53 12.44 18.57
CA PHE A 57 -12.35 11.95 17.22
C PHE A 57 -13.67 11.46 16.63
N GLN A 58 -13.74 11.53 15.30
CA GLN A 58 -14.82 10.91 14.56
C GLN A 58 -14.58 9.40 14.41
N THR A 59 -15.65 8.63 14.32
CA THR A 59 -15.60 7.18 14.12
C THR A 59 -16.51 6.74 12.98
N VAL A 60 -16.15 5.62 12.35
CA VAL A 60 -16.97 4.91 11.36
C VAL A 60 -17.09 3.46 11.80
N THR A 61 -18.32 2.97 11.96
CA THR A 61 -18.60 1.63 12.48
C THR A 61 -19.40 0.80 11.48
N GLY A 62 -19.05 -0.48 11.40
CA GLY A 62 -19.65 -1.46 10.51
C GLY A 62 -18.84 -1.66 9.23
N GLN A 63 -18.54 -2.91 8.90
CA GLN A 63 -17.71 -3.25 7.73
C GLN A 63 -18.26 -2.70 6.41
N ALA A 64 -19.58 -2.63 6.23
CA ALA A 64 -20.19 -2.09 5.02
C ALA A 64 -20.00 -0.57 4.92
N GLN A 65 -20.17 0.15 6.02
CA GLN A 65 -19.95 1.59 6.15
C GLN A 65 -18.47 1.91 5.93
N ILE A 66 -17.57 1.15 6.54
CA ILE A 66 -16.13 1.29 6.38
C ILE A 66 -15.70 1.06 4.93
N ARG A 67 -16.18 -0.01 4.29
CA ARG A 67 -15.91 -0.26 2.86
C ARG A 67 -16.42 0.89 2.00
N ARG A 68 -17.64 1.38 2.25
CA ARG A 68 -18.20 2.53 1.51
C ARG A 68 -17.36 3.79 1.72
N TYR A 69 -17.00 4.08 2.96
CA TYR A 69 -16.19 5.23 3.35
C TYR A 69 -14.83 5.18 2.65
N LEU A 70 -14.04 4.13 2.84
CA LEU A 70 -12.69 4.02 2.28
C LEU A 70 -12.63 3.97 0.74
N LEU A 71 -13.73 3.61 0.06
CA LEU A 71 -13.84 3.63 -1.40
C LEU A 71 -14.47 4.92 -1.95
N ALA A 72 -14.98 5.80 -1.08
CA ALA A 72 -15.58 7.06 -1.50
C ALA A 72 -14.49 8.03 -1.98
N LYS A 73 -14.94 9.06 -2.72
CA LYS A 73 -14.09 10.18 -3.07
C LYS A 73 -14.16 11.20 -1.94
N HIS A 74 -13.01 11.49 -1.33
CA HIS A 74 -12.89 12.49 -0.28
C HIS A 74 -12.28 13.78 -0.83
N GLU A 75 -12.71 14.92 -0.29
CA GLU A 75 -12.10 16.21 -0.57
C GLU A 75 -10.80 16.42 0.22
N ARG A 76 -10.67 15.72 1.35
CA ARG A 76 -9.52 15.77 2.25
C ARG A 76 -8.81 14.41 2.29
N PRO A 77 -7.51 14.37 2.67
CA PRO A 77 -6.80 13.12 2.83
C PRO A 77 -7.41 12.27 3.96
N VAL A 78 -7.76 11.03 3.65
CA VAL A 78 -8.31 10.08 4.63
C VAL A 78 -7.18 9.51 5.49
N LYS A 79 -7.29 9.68 6.81
CA LYS A 79 -6.34 9.19 7.83
C LYS A 79 -7.11 8.49 8.94
N TRP A 80 -6.73 7.27 9.29
CA TRP A 80 -7.44 6.49 10.30
C TRP A 80 -6.57 5.43 10.98
N VAL A 81 -7.04 4.97 12.15
CA VAL A 81 -6.55 3.79 12.86
C VAL A 81 -7.77 2.91 13.16
N ASP A 82 -7.67 1.59 12.98
CA ASP A 82 -8.76 0.69 13.38
C ASP A 82 -8.77 0.48 14.90
N TYR A 83 -9.86 -0.07 15.43
CA TYR A 83 -9.89 -0.50 16.84
C TYR A 83 -10.94 -1.59 17.07
N THR A 84 -10.76 -2.36 18.14
CA THR A 84 -11.50 -3.62 18.34
C THR A 84 -12.85 -3.43 19.01
N HIS A 85 -12.98 -2.58 20.04
CA HIS A 85 -14.23 -2.37 20.79
C HIS A 85 -14.56 -0.88 20.98
N SER A 86 -15.84 -0.52 20.95
CA SER A 86 -16.33 0.87 21.10
C SER A 86 -15.74 1.58 22.31
N ASP A 87 -15.65 0.85 23.41
CA ASP A 87 -15.29 1.36 24.73
C ASP A 87 -13.76 1.55 24.85
N ASP A 88 -12.96 0.99 23.93
CA ASP A 88 -11.50 1.10 23.92
C ASP A 88 -11.03 2.56 23.84
N LEU A 89 -11.82 3.40 23.15
CA LEU A 89 -11.55 4.82 23.00
C LEU A 89 -11.60 5.58 24.33
N ASP A 90 -12.51 5.21 25.22
CA ASP A 90 -12.71 5.88 26.51
C ASP A 90 -11.56 5.62 27.49
N PHE A 91 -10.75 4.58 27.23
CA PHE A 91 -9.56 4.27 28.01
C PHE A 91 -8.30 5.00 27.52
N LEU A 92 -8.33 5.68 26.37
CA LEU A 92 -7.16 6.39 25.86
C LEU A 92 -6.71 7.51 26.81
N LEU A 93 -5.42 7.56 27.08
CA LEU A 93 -4.81 8.63 27.87
C LEU A 93 -4.68 9.91 27.03
N PRO A 94 -4.63 11.08 27.68
CA PRO A 94 -4.34 12.34 26.98
C PRO A 94 -3.06 12.28 26.14
N SER A 95 -2.04 11.54 26.59
CA SER A 95 -0.80 11.34 25.82
C SER A 95 -1.01 10.50 24.55
N GLU A 96 -1.84 9.45 24.61
CA GLU A 96 -2.15 8.60 23.45
C GLU A 96 -3.00 9.37 22.44
N ILE A 97 -3.95 10.19 22.92
CA ILE A 97 -4.72 11.12 22.07
C ILE A 97 -3.78 12.13 21.40
N ALA A 98 -2.81 12.69 22.13
CA ALA A 98 -1.83 13.60 21.57
C ALA A 98 -0.92 12.93 20.52
N GLU A 99 -0.53 11.66 20.73
CA GLU A 99 0.22 10.88 19.75
C GLU A 99 -0.59 10.64 18.46
N LEU A 100 -1.89 10.34 18.56
CA LEU A 100 -2.78 10.21 17.40
C LEU A 100 -2.95 11.53 16.64
N LEU A 101 -3.10 12.65 17.35
CA LEU A 101 -3.15 13.99 16.75
C LEU A 101 -1.83 14.32 16.04
N TYR A 102 -0.70 14.01 16.66
CA TYR A 102 0.62 14.19 16.07
C TYR A 102 0.78 13.34 14.81
N LEU A 103 0.37 12.07 14.85
CA LEU A 103 0.38 11.17 13.69
C LEU A 103 -0.41 11.76 12.51
N ALA A 104 -1.60 12.29 12.79
CA ALA A 104 -2.45 12.90 11.78
C ALA A 104 -1.80 14.14 11.17
N HIS A 105 -1.27 15.01 12.01
CA HIS A 105 -0.77 16.33 11.64
C HIS A 105 0.59 16.27 10.96
N MET A 106 1.53 15.53 11.55
CA MET A 106 2.91 15.42 11.09
C MET A 106 3.13 14.28 10.12
N GLU A 107 2.13 13.41 9.92
CA GLU A 107 2.20 12.24 9.02
C GLU A 107 3.36 11.29 9.39
N THR A 108 3.78 11.35 10.65
CA THR A 108 4.82 10.54 11.26
C THR A 108 4.49 10.35 12.73
N HIS A 109 5.10 9.36 13.36
CA HIS A 109 4.72 8.93 14.70
C HIS A 109 5.78 9.31 15.74
N ILE A 110 5.33 9.55 16.98
CA ILE A 110 6.25 9.64 18.15
C ILE A 110 6.65 8.23 18.59
N ARG A 111 5.67 7.32 18.58
CA ARG A 111 5.80 5.87 18.81
C ARG A 111 5.02 5.16 17.73
N THR A 112 5.46 3.97 17.32
CA THR A 112 4.74 3.17 16.32
C THR A 112 3.24 3.13 16.66
N PRO A 113 2.33 3.41 15.70
CA PRO A 113 0.92 3.71 15.99
C PRO A 113 0.09 2.45 16.29
N PHE A 114 0.55 1.66 17.27
CA PHE A 114 -0.08 0.46 17.77
C PHE A 114 -0.34 0.59 19.27
N TYR A 115 -1.60 0.81 19.61
CA TYR A 115 -2.04 1.08 20.97
C TYR A 115 -2.62 -0.19 21.59
N ALA A 116 -2.10 -0.57 22.75
CA ALA A 116 -2.55 -1.79 23.44
C ALA A 116 -4.05 -1.77 23.76
N LYS A 117 -4.60 -0.58 24.02
CA LYS A 117 -6.03 -0.38 24.32
C LYS A 117 -6.91 -0.53 23.09
N LEU A 118 -6.48 0.01 21.95
CA LEU A 118 -7.24 -0.08 20.70
C LEU A 118 -7.13 -1.47 20.06
N GLN A 119 -6.04 -2.19 20.36
CA GLN A 119 -5.68 -3.46 19.71
C GLN A 119 -5.69 -3.39 18.17
N ASN A 120 -5.41 -2.19 17.65
CA ASN A 120 -5.51 -1.86 16.23
C ASN A 120 -4.55 -2.70 15.38
N GLN A 121 -4.95 -3.14 14.20
CA GLN A 121 -4.12 -3.92 13.28
C GLN A 121 -3.45 -3.04 12.21
N PHE A 122 -4.05 -1.88 11.91
CA PHE A 122 -3.62 -0.99 10.85
C PHE A 122 -3.66 0.48 11.29
N ALA A 123 -2.75 1.28 10.74
CA ALA A 123 -2.90 2.73 10.70
C ALA A 123 -2.64 3.18 9.26
N PHE A 124 -3.56 3.94 8.68
CA PHE A 124 -3.52 4.30 7.27
C PHE A 124 -3.58 5.80 7.12
N LEU A 125 -2.61 6.37 6.41
CA LEU A 125 -2.52 7.79 6.14
C LEU A 125 -2.45 8.04 4.64
N THR A 126 -3.45 8.73 4.11
CA THR A 126 -3.34 9.36 2.80
C THR A 126 -2.43 10.57 2.92
N LEU A 127 -1.42 10.63 2.07
CA LEU A 127 -0.46 11.72 1.99
C LEU A 127 -0.71 12.57 0.74
N ARG A 128 0.18 13.52 0.48
CA ARG A 128 0.14 14.34 -0.72
C ARG A 128 0.43 13.49 -1.97
N ASP A 129 -0.03 13.99 -3.12
CA ASP A 129 0.29 13.47 -4.46
C ASP A 129 -0.08 11.99 -4.73
N GLY A 130 -0.92 11.40 -3.87
CA GLY A 130 -1.45 10.04 -4.02
C GLY A 130 -0.63 8.97 -3.31
N PHE A 131 0.36 9.36 -2.50
CA PHE A 131 1.10 8.45 -1.65
C PHE A 131 0.27 8.02 -0.44
N TYR A 132 0.54 6.81 0.02
CA TYR A 132 -0.02 6.26 1.25
C TYR A 132 1.09 5.81 2.17
N LYS A 133 0.86 6.04 3.47
CA LYS A 133 1.63 5.42 4.54
C LYS A 133 0.72 4.48 5.31
N THR A 134 1.03 3.20 5.26
CA THR A 134 0.23 2.17 5.94
C THR A 134 1.12 1.39 6.90
N TYR A 135 0.74 1.40 8.17
CA TYR A 135 1.36 0.59 9.22
C TYR A 135 0.58 -0.71 9.34
N TYR A 136 1.31 -1.82 9.39
CA TYR A 136 0.77 -3.17 9.56
C TYR A 136 1.25 -3.72 10.89
N ARG A 137 0.34 -4.20 11.76
CA ARG A 137 0.78 -4.88 12.98
C ARG A 137 1.58 -6.13 12.62
N GLU A 138 1.06 -6.90 11.67
CA GLU A 138 1.72 -8.03 11.04
C GLU A 138 2.08 -7.69 9.59
N LEU A 139 3.37 -7.52 9.29
CA LEU A 139 3.83 -7.16 7.94
C LEU A 139 3.35 -8.15 6.87
N GLY A 140 3.14 -9.41 7.23
CA GLY A 140 2.66 -10.47 6.34
C GLY A 140 1.33 -10.14 5.64
N ASP A 141 0.47 -9.34 6.27
CA ASP A 141 -0.82 -8.91 5.71
C ASP A 141 -0.66 -8.05 4.45
N PHE A 142 0.51 -7.40 4.29
CA PHE A 142 0.78 -6.59 3.10
C PHE A 142 0.97 -7.44 1.83
N ASN A 143 1.40 -8.71 1.95
CA ASN A 143 1.70 -9.54 0.79
C ASN A 143 0.50 -9.69 -0.15
N HIS A 144 -0.68 -9.95 0.40
CA HIS A 144 -1.89 -10.09 -0.41
C HIS A 144 -2.40 -8.74 -0.94
N VAL A 145 -2.21 -7.64 -0.20
CA VAL A 145 -2.46 -6.28 -0.71
C VAL A 145 -1.60 -5.97 -1.93
N LEU A 146 -0.31 -6.30 -1.87
CA LEU A 146 0.61 -6.14 -3.00
C LEU A 146 0.16 -6.99 -4.18
N GLU A 147 -0.16 -8.26 -3.97
CA GLU A 147 -0.62 -9.18 -5.00
C GLU A 147 -1.85 -8.65 -5.75
N VAL A 148 -2.87 -8.18 -5.01
CA VAL A 148 -4.08 -7.59 -5.57
C VAL A 148 -3.74 -6.38 -6.44
N SER A 149 -2.84 -5.51 -5.95
CA SER A 149 -2.36 -4.35 -6.70
C SER A 149 -1.64 -4.77 -8.00
N LEU A 150 -0.67 -5.68 -7.94
CA LEU A 150 0.08 -6.15 -9.12
C LEU A 150 -0.87 -6.72 -10.20
N LYS A 151 -1.84 -7.54 -9.79
CA LYS A 151 -2.86 -8.08 -10.69
C LYS A 151 -3.74 -6.98 -11.30
N ARG A 152 -4.15 -5.98 -10.52
CA ARG A 152 -4.95 -4.85 -11.03
C ARG A 152 -4.17 -4.04 -12.06
N HIS A 153 -2.92 -3.70 -11.76
CA HIS A 153 -2.05 -2.95 -12.66
C HIS A 153 -1.80 -3.71 -13.97
N LEU A 154 -1.50 -5.01 -13.90
CA LEU A 154 -1.33 -5.86 -15.09
C LEU A 154 -2.62 -5.95 -15.92
N ARG A 155 -3.77 -6.18 -15.27
CA ARG A 155 -5.06 -6.26 -15.95
C ARG A 155 -5.40 -4.95 -16.67
N SER A 156 -5.09 -3.81 -16.05
CA SER A 156 -5.25 -2.49 -16.67
C SER A 156 -4.41 -2.36 -17.95
N MET A 157 -3.13 -2.77 -17.91
CA MET A 157 -2.27 -2.75 -19.10
C MET A 157 -2.76 -3.67 -20.21
N HIS A 158 -3.21 -4.88 -19.86
CA HIS A 158 -3.77 -5.82 -20.84
C HIS A 158 -5.05 -5.25 -21.50
N ASN A 159 -5.98 -4.73 -20.69
CA ASN A 159 -7.25 -4.21 -21.21
C ASN A 159 -7.06 -2.97 -22.09
N ASN A 160 -6.14 -2.08 -21.74
CA ASN A 160 -5.84 -0.89 -22.54
C ASN A 160 -5.24 -1.23 -23.91
N ARG A 161 -4.57 -2.38 -24.05
CA ARG A 161 -4.06 -2.88 -25.34
C ARG A 161 -5.14 -3.49 -26.23
N TRP A 162 -6.22 -3.99 -25.64
CA TRP A 162 -7.23 -4.77 -26.37
C TRP A 162 -8.66 -4.37 -25.96
N VAL A 163 -9.24 -3.43 -26.70
CA VAL A 163 -10.54 -2.77 -26.42
C VAL A 163 -11.74 -3.73 -26.35
N PHE A 164 -11.58 -4.99 -26.76
CA PHE A 164 -12.63 -6.03 -26.71
C PHE A 164 -12.13 -7.39 -26.16
N ALA A 165 -10.96 -7.43 -25.54
CA ALA A 165 -10.48 -8.68 -24.96
C ALA A 165 -11.32 -9.07 -23.73
N ARG A 166 -11.50 -10.37 -23.55
CA ARG A 166 -11.98 -10.90 -22.28
C ARG A 166 -11.01 -10.46 -21.16
N PRO A 167 -11.52 -10.10 -19.97
CA PRO A 167 -10.67 -9.78 -18.84
C PRO A 167 -9.63 -10.89 -18.62
N LEU A 168 -8.36 -10.51 -18.51
CA LEU A 168 -7.29 -11.46 -18.22
C LEU A 168 -7.52 -12.05 -16.83
N ALA A 169 -7.73 -13.36 -16.78
CA ALA A 169 -7.70 -14.14 -15.55
C ALA A 169 -6.22 -14.33 -15.18
N ILE A 170 -5.78 -13.61 -14.14
CA ILE A 170 -4.39 -13.57 -13.69
C ILE A 170 -4.28 -14.45 -12.44
N SER A 171 -3.39 -15.44 -12.50
CA SER A 171 -3.09 -16.33 -11.37
C SER A 171 -2.42 -15.60 -10.22
N ASP A 172 -2.42 -16.23 -9.05
CA ASP A 172 -1.78 -15.74 -7.83
C ASP A 172 -0.28 -15.56 -8.02
N VAL A 173 0.27 -14.53 -7.38
CA VAL A 173 1.71 -14.27 -7.41
C VAL A 173 2.37 -15.18 -6.36
N PRO A 174 3.37 -15.99 -6.73
CA PRO A 174 4.13 -16.78 -5.76
C PRO A 174 4.61 -15.94 -4.58
N HIS A 175 4.47 -16.48 -3.37
CA HIS A 175 4.83 -15.76 -2.14
C HIS A 175 6.30 -15.29 -2.12
N GLU A 176 7.21 -16.12 -2.64
CA GLU A 176 8.63 -15.80 -2.78
C GLU A 176 8.87 -14.52 -3.59
N ILE A 177 8.11 -14.30 -4.67
CA ILE A 177 8.21 -13.09 -5.50
C ILE A 177 7.73 -11.87 -4.71
N LEU A 178 6.67 -12.00 -3.91
CA LEU A 178 6.17 -10.92 -3.06
C LEU A 178 7.21 -10.55 -1.99
N LEU A 179 7.82 -11.55 -1.33
CA LEU A 179 8.90 -11.33 -0.38
C LEU A 179 10.12 -10.65 -1.03
N GLN A 180 10.58 -11.13 -2.19
CA GLN A 180 11.68 -10.52 -2.92
C GLN A 180 11.40 -9.06 -3.31
N LEU A 181 10.19 -8.73 -3.72
CA LEU A 181 9.82 -7.35 -4.07
C LEU A 181 9.69 -6.44 -2.83
N THR A 182 9.31 -6.98 -1.68
CA THR A 182 9.05 -6.18 -0.46
C THR A 182 10.28 -6.03 0.43
N GLN A 183 11.01 -7.12 0.63
CA GLN A 183 12.18 -7.20 1.50
C GLN A 183 13.50 -7.08 0.74
N GLY A 184 13.51 -7.38 -0.56
CA GLY A 184 14.72 -7.24 -1.39
C GLY A 184 14.99 -5.82 -1.83
N LEU A 185 14.03 -4.92 -1.63
CA LEU A 185 14.08 -3.54 -2.11
C LEU A 185 13.45 -2.59 -1.09
N MET A 186 13.86 -2.74 0.17
CA MET A 186 13.32 -1.98 1.31
C MET A 186 13.45 -0.47 1.12
N ASP A 187 14.57 -0.06 0.51
CA ASP A 187 14.91 1.33 0.17
C ASP A 187 14.23 1.85 -1.11
N GLY A 188 13.20 1.16 -1.62
CA GLY A 188 12.37 1.66 -2.71
C GLY A 188 12.43 0.81 -3.97
N VAL A 189 11.31 0.19 -4.32
CA VAL A 189 11.08 -0.50 -5.60
C VAL A 189 10.02 0.19 -6.42
N ILE A 190 10.22 0.20 -7.74
CA ILE A 190 9.19 0.54 -8.72
C ILE A 190 8.93 -0.66 -9.63
N VAL A 191 7.68 -1.11 -9.69
CA VAL A 191 7.19 -2.07 -10.70
C VAL A 191 6.51 -1.27 -11.82
N ALA A 192 7.20 -1.10 -12.95
CA ALA A 192 6.83 -0.17 -14.02
C ALA A 192 5.94 -0.81 -15.09
N PHE A 193 4.65 -1.00 -14.79
CA PHE A 193 3.70 -1.66 -15.69
C PHE A 193 3.47 -0.93 -17.02
N ASP A 194 3.60 0.39 -17.06
CA ASP A 194 3.55 1.19 -18.29
C ASP A 194 4.77 1.00 -19.21
N GLN A 195 5.90 0.55 -18.68
CA GLN A 195 7.08 0.11 -19.45
C GLN A 195 6.98 -1.36 -19.90
N LEU A 196 5.86 -2.04 -19.64
CA LEU A 196 5.65 -3.44 -19.98
C LEU A 196 5.82 -3.68 -21.48
N VAL A 197 6.64 -4.68 -21.83
CA VAL A 197 6.79 -5.17 -23.21
C VAL A 197 6.21 -6.58 -23.32
N GLU A 198 5.49 -6.86 -24.40
CA GLU A 198 5.07 -8.22 -24.73
C GLU A 198 6.08 -8.88 -25.68
N ARG A 199 6.60 -10.05 -25.31
CA ARG A 199 7.45 -10.87 -26.18
C ARG A 199 6.98 -12.31 -26.14
N ARG A 200 6.57 -12.85 -27.30
CA ARG A 200 6.14 -14.26 -27.43
C ARG A 200 5.11 -14.67 -26.38
N ARG A 201 4.06 -13.86 -26.20
CA ARG A 201 2.99 -14.06 -25.20
C ARG A 201 3.45 -13.99 -23.73
N VAL A 202 4.65 -13.47 -23.47
CA VAL A 202 5.14 -13.17 -22.11
C VAL A 202 5.14 -11.67 -21.94
N TYR A 203 4.47 -11.19 -20.89
CA TYR A 203 4.62 -9.83 -20.42
C TYR A 203 5.88 -9.71 -19.58
N VAL A 204 6.71 -8.73 -19.90
CA VAL A 204 7.95 -8.41 -19.19
C VAL A 204 7.81 -7.00 -18.65
N ILE A 205 7.82 -6.86 -17.33
CA ILE A 205 7.62 -5.62 -16.59
C ILE A 205 8.93 -5.28 -15.89
N PRO A 206 9.54 -4.12 -16.17
CA PRO A 206 10.73 -3.68 -15.46
C PRO A 206 10.46 -3.49 -13.96
N VAL A 207 11.39 -3.99 -13.15
CA VAL A 207 11.47 -3.72 -11.71
C VAL A 207 12.73 -2.89 -11.47
N ARG A 208 12.55 -1.73 -10.85
CA ARG A 208 13.59 -0.72 -10.69
C ARG A 208 13.84 -0.46 -9.21
N ALA A 209 15.10 -0.34 -8.83
CA ALA A 209 15.49 0.16 -7.51
C ALA A 209 15.60 1.69 -7.58
N VAL A 210 15.15 2.37 -6.53
CA VAL A 210 15.30 3.82 -6.40
C VAL A 210 16.68 4.13 -5.85
N ASP A 211 17.36 5.11 -6.45
CA ASP A 211 18.72 5.46 -6.06
C ASP A 211 18.75 6.38 -4.82
N HIS A 212 17.74 7.25 -4.66
CA HIS A 212 17.63 8.24 -3.58
C HIS A 212 16.23 8.27 -2.94
N PRO A 213 15.84 7.28 -2.13
CA PRO A 213 14.50 7.21 -1.53
C PRO A 213 14.13 8.43 -0.68
N GLU A 214 15.09 9.12 -0.09
CA GLU A 214 14.85 10.34 0.69
C GLU A 214 14.25 11.48 -0.15
N ARG A 215 14.38 11.41 -1.48
CA ARG A 215 13.87 12.42 -2.42
C ARG A 215 12.47 12.14 -2.92
N GLN A 216 11.85 11.03 -2.51
CA GLN A 216 10.50 10.63 -2.96
C GLN A 216 9.43 11.72 -2.82
N ALA A 217 9.53 12.57 -1.79
CA ALA A 217 8.60 13.68 -1.56
C ALA A 217 8.69 14.80 -2.61
N THR A 218 9.71 14.77 -3.47
CA THR A 218 9.93 15.73 -4.55
C THR A 218 9.44 15.22 -5.90
N TRP A 219 8.91 14.00 -5.98
CA TRP A 219 8.39 13.46 -7.24
C TRP A 219 7.00 14.02 -7.55
N TYR A 220 6.91 14.80 -8.61
CA TYR A 220 5.65 15.36 -9.12
C TYR A 220 5.26 14.76 -10.47
N SER A 221 6.22 14.16 -11.18
CA SER A 221 6.04 13.52 -12.48
C SER A 221 6.60 12.10 -12.54
N GLN A 222 6.13 11.33 -13.51
CA GLN A 222 6.64 9.98 -13.78
C GLN A 222 8.10 9.98 -14.25
N ASP A 223 8.51 11.00 -15.01
CA ASP A 223 9.86 11.11 -15.53
C ASP A 223 10.88 11.30 -14.39
N GLU A 224 10.52 12.05 -13.35
CA GLU A 224 11.34 12.21 -12.14
C GLU A 224 11.50 10.90 -11.38
N VAL A 225 10.41 10.13 -11.22
CA VAL A 225 10.44 8.81 -10.58
C VAL A 225 11.40 7.86 -11.30
N TYR A 226 11.39 7.85 -12.64
CA TYR A 226 12.27 6.96 -13.40
C TYR A 226 13.70 7.46 -13.54
N ALA A 227 13.91 8.78 -13.60
CA ALA A 227 15.24 9.36 -13.65
C ALA A 227 16.07 9.05 -12.40
N ASP A 228 15.39 8.87 -11.26
CA ASP A 228 15.99 8.54 -9.96
C ASP A 228 15.94 7.03 -9.65
N SER A 229 15.91 6.19 -10.68
CA SER A 229 15.87 4.74 -10.51
C SER A 229 16.58 4.00 -11.64
N ARG A 230 17.02 2.78 -11.34
CA ARG A 230 17.69 1.88 -12.27
C ARG A 230 17.02 0.51 -12.30
N GLU A 231 16.95 -0.10 -13.47
CA GLU A 231 16.38 -1.45 -13.62
C GLU A 231 17.31 -2.49 -12.97
N VAL A 232 16.75 -3.32 -12.10
CA VAL A 232 17.48 -4.34 -11.34
C VAL A 232 16.92 -5.75 -11.55
N ALA A 233 15.66 -5.85 -11.97
CA ALA A 233 15.00 -7.11 -12.25
C ALA A 233 13.89 -6.93 -13.29
N SER A 234 13.33 -8.04 -13.76
CA SER A 234 12.11 -8.05 -14.56
C SER A 234 11.09 -9.02 -14.00
N LEU A 235 9.89 -8.53 -13.72
CA LEU A 235 8.73 -9.33 -13.37
C LEU A 235 8.04 -9.80 -14.65
N ARG A 236 7.85 -11.11 -14.79
CA ARG A 236 7.34 -11.75 -16.00
C ARG A 236 6.02 -12.45 -15.72
N TYR A 237 5.09 -12.35 -16.67
CA TYR A 237 3.84 -13.10 -16.65
C TYR A 237 3.62 -13.79 -18.00
N ASP A 238 3.57 -15.12 -17.99
CA ASP A 238 3.33 -15.91 -19.20
C ASP A 238 1.82 -16.05 -19.46
N LEU A 239 1.32 -15.55 -20.60
CA LEU A 239 -0.11 -15.59 -20.93
C LEU A 239 -0.61 -16.98 -21.34
N THR A 240 0.29 -17.95 -21.49
CA THR A 240 0.01 -19.33 -21.88
C THR A 240 -0.01 -20.23 -20.64
N SER A 241 1.06 -20.25 -19.84
CA SER A 241 1.10 -21.04 -18.60
C SER A 241 0.37 -20.35 -17.44
N ARG A 242 0.16 -19.03 -17.52
CA ARG A 242 -0.42 -18.18 -16.47
C ARG A 242 0.43 -18.14 -15.20
N GLU A 243 1.73 -18.19 -15.35
CA GLU A 243 2.69 -18.19 -14.25
C GLU A 243 3.44 -16.86 -14.17
N TRP A 244 3.78 -16.49 -12.94
CA TRP A 244 4.67 -15.38 -12.65
C TRP A 244 6.11 -15.89 -12.47
N ALA A 245 7.07 -15.09 -12.88
CA ALA A 245 8.48 -15.32 -12.60
C ALA A 245 9.20 -13.98 -12.37
N LEU A 246 10.16 -13.95 -11.46
CA LEU A 246 11.06 -12.82 -11.27
C LEU A 246 12.44 -13.19 -11.82
N SER A 247 13.01 -12.33 -12.68
CA SER A 247 14.38 -12.48 -13.18
C SER A 247 15.21 -11.32 -12.65
N ILE A 248 16.13 -11.61 -11.72
CA ILE A 248 17.05 -10.62 -11.14
C ILE A 248 18.25 -10.47 -12.08
N HIS A 249 18.59 -9.21 -12.41
CA HIS A 249 19.72 -8.87 -13.27
C HIS A 249 20.88 -8.29 -12.47
N ASP A 250 20.59 -7.65 -11.33
CA ASP A 250 21.57 -7.12 -10.40
C ASP A 250 21.39 -7.76 -9.02
N ASN A 251 22.31 -8.66 -8.67
CA ASN A 251 22.26 -9.42 -7.42
C ASN A 251 22.70 -8.61 -6.20
N GLU A 252 23.41 -7.49 -6.35
CA GLU A 252 23.88 -6.69 -5.20
C GLU A 252 22.72 -6.09 -4.42
N VAL A 253 21.59 -5.85 -5.09
CA VAL A 253 20.40 -5.26 -4.48
C VAL A 253 19.55 -6.29 -3.75
N PHE A 254 19.60 -7.55 -4.18
CA PHE A 254 18.80 -8.64 -3.61
C PHE A 254 19.60 -9.56 -2.68
N SER A 255 20.83 -9.20 -2.32
CA SER A 255 21.75 -10.08 -1.56
C SER A 255 21.17 -10.53 -0.22
N ASP A 256 20.43 -9.65 0.45
CA ASP A 256 19.96 -9.90 1.81
C ASP A 256 18.70 -10.79 1.87
N VAL A 257 18.05 -11.04 0.73
CA VAL A 257 16.88 -11.92 0.64
C VAL A 257 17.23 -13.35 0.23
N ALA A 258 18.37 -13.55 -0.43
CA ALA A 258 18.85 -14.89 -0.78
C ALA A 258 19.10 -15.77 0.47
N ASP A 259 19.38 -15.15 1.63
CA ASP A 259 19.59 -15.83 2.91
C ASP A 259 18.27 -16.06 3.71
N LEU A 260 17.14 -15.53 3.23
CA LEU A 260 15.82 -15.63 3.87
C LEU A 260 14.88 -16.67 3.21
N ILE A 261 15.29 -17.25 2.08
CA ILE A 261 14.58 -18.29 1.31
C ILE A 261 15.32 -19.62 1.46
#